data_AF-A0A9E0ZVK6-F1
#
_entry.id   AF-A0A9E0ZVK6-F1
#
_cell.length_a   1.000
_cell.length_b   1.000
_cell.length_c   1.000
_cell.angle_alpha   90.00
_cell.angle_beta   90.00
_cell.angle_gamma   90.00
#
_symmetry.space_group_name_H-M   'P 1'
#
loop_
_entity.id
_entity.type
_entity.pdbx_description
1 polymer ?
#
loop_
_entity_poly.entity_id
_entity_poly.type
_entity_poly.pdbx_seq_one_letter_code
_entity_poly.pdbx_strand_id
1 'polypeptide(L)'
;MKLAIISFTAAGKDLSIRLFKALSQDSCMLFTTNKLADETVSSYGNDLNTWTSNAFSNYDGIIFISACGIAVRAIAPHLKSKTTDPAVVVTDEKGQFAISLVSGHIGRANELTLSVAHAIHATPVITTATDVNGLFSIDSWASCHNLFIRDMKIAKEISARLLRGEPVGMTADWFVLPQLPKGFTADSASVGAMISVYEDSSPFQQTLHLIPKLVSIGIGCKRGTCADTIETFVLDCLHQEGISLHSIKQVCSVDLKQDEPGLLEFCKRHQLPMQFYSSEQLTCAKGTFASSAFVKQTTGVDNVCERACVLGSQQGALIVPKLSKNGVTFAAALQDWRVTFEY
;
A
#
# COMPACT_ATOMS: atom_id res chain seq x y z
N MET A 1 9.28 5.77 5.00
CA MET A 1 9.11 7.02 4.23
C MET A 1 10.50 7.54 3.95
N LYS A 2 10.84 7.86 2.71
CA LYS A 2 12.11 8.52 2.38
C LYS A 2 11.93 10.03 2.54
N LEU A 3 12.72 10.66 3.39
CA LEU A 3 12.52 12.05 3.82
C LEU A 3 13.62 12.99 3.33
N ALA A 4 13.24 14.22 3.00
CA ALA A 4 14.17 15.33 2.78
C ALA A 4 13.85 16.48 3.74
N ILE A 5 14.83 16.96 4.49
CA ILE A 5 14.68 18.15 5.36
C ILE A 5 15.53 19.27 4.79
N ILE A 6 14.92 20.41 4.50
CA ILE A 6 15.62 21.59 3.96
C ILE A 6 15.51 22.78 4.91
N SER A 7 16.63 23.48 5.09
CA SER A 7 16.76 24.64 5.99
C SER A 7 17.46 25.81 5.30
N PHE A 8 17.18 27.03 5.73
CA PHE A 8 17.72 28.25 5.09
C PHE A 8 18.50 29.17 6.03
N THR A 9 18.51 28.86 7.33
CA THR A 9 19.20 29.63 8.38
C THR A 9 20.07 28.69 9.22
N ALA A 10 21.01 29.26 9.98
CA ALA A 10 21.84 28.48 10.89
C ALA A 10 21.00 27.79 11.98
N ALA A 11 20.07 28.51 12.60
CA ALA A 11 19.13 27.94 13.58
C ALA A 11 18.25 26.84 12.97
N GLY A 12 17.79 27.04 11.73
CA GLY A 12 17.04 26.04 10.99
C GLY A 12 17.87 24.79 10.67
N LYS A 13 19.16 24.94 10.37
CA LYS A 13 20.09 23.82 10.18
C LYS A 13 20.27 23.02 11.48
N ASP A 14 20.44 23.69 12.61
CA ASP A 14 20.54 23.01 13.90
C ASP A 14 19.26 22.24 14.25
N LEU A 15 18.09 22.83 13.94
CA LEU A 15 16.80 22.16 14.07
C LEU A 15 16.68 20.96 13.12
N SER A 16 17.19 21.05 11.88
CA SER A 16 17.16 19.93 10.92
C SER A 16 17.94 18.73 11.43
N ILE A 17 19.12 18.95 12.03
CA ILE A 17 19.95 17.91 12.63
C ILE A 17 19.24 17.28 13.84
N ARG A 18 18.55 18.08 14.67
CA ARG A 18 17.75 17.55 15.79
C ARG A 18 16.59 16.69 15.29
N LEU A 19 15.85 17.16 14.29
CA LEU A 19 14.76 16.39 13.67
C LEU A 19 15.25 15.09 13.06
N PHE A 20 16.37 15.10 12.34
CA PHE A 20 16.98 13.91 11.78
C PHE A 20 17.28 12.84 12.84
N LYS A 21 17.88 13.25 13.97
CA LYS A 21 18.16 12.35 15.09
C LYS A 21 16.89 11.78 15.73
N ALA A 22 15.87 12.60 15.91
CA ALA A 22 14.63 12.18 16.56
C ALA A 22 13.76 11.27 15.68
N LEU A 23 13.69 11.55 14.38
CA LEU A 23 12.86 10.79 13.44
C LEU A 23 13.44 9.41 13.08
N SER A 24 14.69 9.10 13.49
CA SER A 24 15.28 7.74 13.48
C SER A 24 15.08 6.97 12.16
N GLN A 25 15.28 7.64 11.01
CA GLN A 25 15.13 7.01 9.70
C GLN A 25 16.45 7.01 8.93
N ASP A 26 16.95 5.82 8.60
CA ASP A 26 18.11 5.58 7.72
C ASP A 26 17.94 6.15 6.30
N SER A 27 16.75 6.66 5.96
CA SER A 27 16.37 7.19 4.65
C SER A 27 16.01 8.69 4.68
N CYS A 28 16.61 9.46 5.61
CA CYS A 28 16.42 10.90 5.71
C CYS A 28 17.66 11.68 5.24
N MET A 29 17.49 12.64 4.32
CA MET A 29 18.57 13.48 3.80
C MET A 29 18.40 14.94 4.23
N LEU A 30 19.50 15.57 4.66
CA LEU A 30 19.53 16.96 5.13
C LEU A 30 20.10 17.90 4.08
N PHE A 31 19.39 19.01 3.85
CA PHE A 31 19.76 20.04 2.89
C PHE A 31 19.77 21.44 3.50
N THR A 32 20.69 22.27 3.03
CA THR A 32 20.79 23.68 3.39
C THR A 32 21.40 24.53 2.27
N THR A 33 21.53 25.83 2.48
CA THR A 33 22.17 26.74 1.51
C THR A 33 23.66 26.40 1.33
N ASN A 34 24.26 26.71 0.18
CA ASN A 34 25.71 26.50 -0.05
C ASN A 34 26.60 27.05 1.08
N LYS A 35 26.22 28.19 1.65
CA LYS A 35 27.00 28.87 2.70
C LYS A 35 27.01 28.11 4.02
N LEU A 36 25.96 27.34 4.30
CA LEU A 36 25.76 26.65 5.57
C LEU A 36 26.05 25.15 5.46
N ALA A 37 26.31 24.63 4.26
CA ALA A 37 26.56 23.21 4.03
C ALA A 37 27.87 22.73 4.68
N ASP A 38 27.89 21.48 5.11
CA ASP A 38 29.05 20.79 5.67
C ASP A 38 28.95 19.27 5.42
N GLU A 39 29.81 18.49 6.08
CA GLU A 39 29.83 17.02 5.97
C GLU A 39 28.52 16.36 6.44
N THR A 40 27.75 17.01 7.29
CA THR A 40 26.50 16.48 7.85
C THR A 40 25.27 16.91 7.05
N VAL A 41 25.27 18.14 6.53
CA VAL A 41 24.14 18.73 5.80
C VAL A 41 24.57 19.17 4.42
N SER A 42 24.01 18.52 3.40
CA SER A 42 24.34 18.77 2.00
C SER A 42 23.79 20.12 1.52
N SER A 43 24.41 20.70 0.50
CA SER A 43 23.83 21.87 -0.16
C SER A 43 22.66 21.45 -1.06
N TYR A 44 21.58 22.25 -1.10
CA TYR A 44 20.55 22.12 -2.14
C TYR A 44 20.96 22.72 -3.50
N GLY A 45 22.11 23.37 -3.57
CA GLY A 45 22.63 24.03 -4.77
C GLY A 45 22.18 25.50 -4.91
N ASN A 46 22.17 26.00 -6.15
CA ASN A 46 21.88 27.42 -6.45
C ASN A 46 20.41 27.72 -6.74
N ASP A 47 19.62 26.69 -7.08
CA ASP A 47 18.22 26.86 -7.47
C ASP A 47 17.30 25.94 -6.66
N LEU A 48 16.47 26.58 -5.83
CA LEU A 48 15.49 25.89 -5.01
C LEU A 48 14.41 25.21 -5.85
N ASN A 49 14.08 25.74 -7.03
CA ASN A 49 13.07 25.13 -7.89
C ASN A 49 13.56 23.77 -8.43
N THR A 50 14.77 23.73 -9.00
CA THR A 50 15.40 22.50 -9.46
C THR A 50 15.53 21.48 -8.33
N TRP A 51 15.97 21.91 -7.14
CA TRP A 51 16.02 21.00 -5.99
C TRP A 51 14.63 20.47 -5.62
N THR A 52 13.60 21.33 -5.59
CA THR A 52 12.23 20.93 -5.22
C THR A 52 11.65 19.95 -6.23
N SER A 53 11.88 20.15 -7.53
CA SER A 53 11.49 19.20 -8.58
C SER A 53 12.11 17.81 -8.37
N ASN A 54 13.40 17.77 -8.06
CA ASN A 54 14.10 16.53 -7.76
C ASN A 54 13.58 15.89 -6.48
N ALA A 55 13.32 16.70 -5.45
CA ALA A 55 12.81 16.22 -4.18
C ALA A 55 11.42 15.56 -4.35
N PHE A 56 10.54 16.19 -5.13
CA PHE A 56 9.21 15.69 -5.46
C PHE A 56 9.19 14.32 -6.16
N SER A 57 10.29 13.96 -6.83
CA SER A 57 10.39 12.70 -7.57
C SER A 57 11.07 11.58 -6.79
N ASN A 58 11.82 11.93 -5.72
CA ASN A 58 12.76 11.00 -5.08
C ASN A 58 12.50 10.77 -3.59
N TYR A 59 11.56 11.50 -2.99
CA TYR A 59 11.23 11.44 -1.57
C TYR A 59 9.72 11.31 -1.40
N ASP A 60 9.33 10.61 -0.35
CA ASP A 60 7.92 10.44 0.04
C ASP A 60 7.44 11.62 0.90
N GLY A 61 8.37 12.32 1.57
CA GLY A 61 8.05 13.46 2.42
C GLY A 61 9.16 14.53 2.47
N ILE A 62 8.76 15.79 2.53
CA ILE A 62 9.64 16.96 2.52
C ILE A 62 9.29 17.86 3.70
N ILE A 63 10.29 18.18 4.53
CA ILE A 63 10.16 19.07 5.69
C ILE A 63 10.93 20.36 5.40
N PHE A 64 10.20 21.47 5.28
CA PHE A 64 10.77 22.80 5.11
C PHE A 64 10.91 23.48 6.47
N ILE A 65 12.15 23.73 6.90
CA ILE A 65 12.45 24.57 8.07
C ILE A 65 12.62 26.01 7.59
N SER A 66 11.49 26.71 7.48
CA SER A 66 11.40 28.00 6.79
C SER A 66 10.11 28.74 7.11
N ALA A 67 9.99 29.98 6.62
CA ALA A 67 8.68 30.62 6.51
C ALA A 67 7.79 29.88 5.50
N CYS A 68 6.51 29.69 5.80
CA CYS A 68 5.55 29.00 4.93
C CYS A 68 5.56 29.52 3.47
N GLY A 69 5.72 30.83 3.27
CA GLY A 69 5.77 31.43 1.94
C GLY A 69 6.92 30.94 1.06
N ILE A 70 8.05 30.53 1.65
CA ILE A 70 9.19 29.94 0.90
C ILE A 70 8.77 28.55 0.40
N ALA A 71 8.29 27.71 1.30
CA ALA A 71 7.84 26.36 0.96
C ALA A 71 6.74 26.38 -0.09
N VAL A 72 5.69 27.19 0.09
CA VAL A 72 4.57 27.29 -0.86
C VAL A 72 5.03 27.69 -2.26
N ARG A 73 5.89 28.72 -2.39
CA ARG A 73 6.40 29.12 -3.71
C ARG A 73 7.31 28.07 -4.34
N ALA A 74 8.09 27.37 -3.53
CA ALA A 74 8.97 26.30 -4.00
C ALA A 74 8.17 25.12 -4.56
N ILE A 75 7.11 24.69 -3.88
CA ILE A 75 6.32 23.52 -4.27
C ILE A 75 5.29 23.82 -5.36
N ALA A 76 4.75 25.04 -5.44
CA ALA A 76 3.62 25.36 -6.31
C ALA A 76 3.79 24.93 -7.78
N PRO A 77 4.96 25.07 -8.42
CA PRO A 77 5.16 24.63 -9.81
C PRO A 77 5.16 23.10 -10.02
N HIS A 78 5.23 22.32 -8.94
CA HIS A 78 5.42 20.86 -8.98
C HIS A 78 4.20 20.07 -8.49
N LEU A 79 3.17 20.74 -7.96
CA LEU A 79 1.95 20.10 -7.49
C LEU A 79 1.17 19.49 -8.67
N LYS A 80 0.78 18.22 -8.55
CA LYS A 80 0.00 17.49 -9.55
C LYS A 80 -1.25 16.87 -8.95
N SER A 81 -1.11 16.05 -7.91
CA SER A 81 -2.22 15.37 -7.26
C SER A 81 -1.88 14.96 -5.83
N LYS A 82 -2.88 15.05 -4.94
CA LYS A 82 -2.78 14.58 -3.54
C LYS A 82 -2.47 13.09 -3.39
N THR A 83 -2.59 12.30 -4.46
CA THR A 83 -2.31 10.85 -4.49
C THR A 83 -0.89 10.51 -4.90
N THR A 84 -0.17 11.44 -5.53
CA THR A 84 1.18 11.21 -6.07
C THR A 84 2.22 12.17 -5.51
N ASP A 85 1.79 13.36 -5.10
CA ASP A 85 2.69 14.39 -4.55
C ASP A 85 3.13 13.96 -3.14
N PRO A 86 4.41 14.17 -2.78
CA PRO A 86 4.92 13.80 -1.45
C PRO A 86 4.22 14.59 -0.33
N ALA A 87 4.32 14.08 0.89
CA ALA A 87 3.99 14.87 2.08
C ALA A 87 4.84 16.13 2.12
N VAL A 88 4.23 17.29 2.38
CA VAL A 88 4.98 18.52 2.65
C VAL A 88 4.57 19.10 3.99
N VAL A 89 5.57 19.27 4.87
CA VAL A 89 5.42 19.85 6.21
C VAL A 89 6.32 21.07 6.34
N VAL A 90 5.85 22.11 7.00
CA VAL A 90 6.67 23.29 7.36
C VAL A 90 6.83 23.36 8.86
N THR A 91 8.04 23.68 9.31
CA THR A 91 8.29 24.14 10.68
C THR A 91 9.05 25.46 10.65
N ASP A 92 8.78 26.34 11.61
CA ASP A 92 9.61 27.52 11.81
C ASP A 92 10.96 27.14 12.44
N GLU A 93 11.97 28.01 12.31
CA GLU A 93 13.33 27.72 12.80
C GLU A 93 13.43 27.61 14.34
N LYS A 94 12.44 28.12 15.09
CA LYS A 94 12.36 27.93 16.55
C LYS A 94 11.61 26.66 16.93
N GLY A 95 10.98 25.98 15.98
CA GLY A 95 10.21 24.75 16.21
C GLY A 95 8.94 24.98 17.03
N GLN A 96 8.27 26.13 16.84
CA GLN A 96 7.03 26.44 17.55
C GLN A 96 5.82 25.75 16.92
N PHE A 97 5.81 25.65 15.58
CA PHE A 97 4.71 25.05 14.82
C PHE A 97 5.22 24.03 13.82
N ALA A 98 4.47 22.94 13.65
CA ALA A 98 4.60 22.02 12.52
C ALA A 98 3.30 22.06 11.71
N ILE A 99 3.37 22.40 10.44
CA ILE A 99 2.21 22.75 9.61
C ILE A 99 2.12 21.78 8.43
N SER A 100 1.00 21.07 8.32
CA SER A 100 0.69 20.20 7.17
C SER A 100 0.29 21.06 5.97
N LEU A 101 1.09 21.08 4.89
CA LEU A 101 0.82 21.92 3.71
C LEU A 101 0.04 21.21 2.61
N VAL A 102 0.58 20.11 2.09
CA VAL A 102 -0.04 19.34 0.99
C VAL A 102 0.09 17.85 1.24
N SER A 103 -0.79 17.08 0.60
CA SER A 103 -0.86 15.62 0.71
C SER A 103 -1.08 15.12 2.15
N GLY A 104 -1.93 15.81 2.91
CA GLY A 104 -2.23 15.53 4.33
C GLY A 104 -2.57 14.07 4.63
N HIS A 105 -3.64 13.58 4.02
CA HIS A 105 -4.25 12.30 4.30
C HIS A 105 -3.58 11.16 3.54
N ILE A 106 -3.81 11.06 2.22
CA ILE A 106 -3.27 10.00 1.37
C ILE A 106 -1.74 10.02 1.32
N GLY A 107 -1.13 11.21 1.19
CA GLY A 107 0.34 11.32 1.19
C GLY A 107 0.97 11.41 2.57
N ARG A 108 0.20 11.21 3.66
CA ARG A 108 0.69 11.11 5.05
C ARG A 108 1.34 12.37 5.63
N ALA A 109 1.08 13.56 5.09
CA ALA A 109 1.64 14.79 5.65
C ALA A 109 1.10 15.13 7.05
N ASN A 110 -0.12 14.70 7.39
CA ASN A 110 -0.68 14.88 8.73
C ASN A 110 0.07 14.04 9.77
N GLU A 111 0.30 12.75 9.47
CA GLU A 111 1.10 11.84 10.30
C GLU A 111 2.54 12.35 10.46
N LEU A 112 3.15 12.81 9.36
CA LEU A 112 4.48 13.42 9.40
C LEU A 112 4.47 14.70 10.25
N THR A 113 3.42 15.51 10.17
CA THR A 113 3.27 16.73 10.99
C THR A 113 3.22 16.41 12.47
N LEU A 114 2.47 15.38 12.87
CA LEU A 114 2.42 14.91 14.26
C LEU A 114 3.78 14.38 14.73
N SER A 115 4.45 13.61 13.88
CA SER A 115 5.79 13.06 14.17
C SER A 115 6.83 14.17 14.36
N VAL A 116 6.84 15.16 13.47
CA VAL A 116 7.68 16.36 13.57
C VAL A 116 7.33 17.13 14.84
N ALA A 117 6.05 17.43 15.07
CA ALA A 117 5.61 18.16 16.26
C ALA A 117 6.05 17.50 17.56
N HIS A 118 5.87 16.18 17.67
CA HIS A 118 6.33 15.40 18.81
C HIS A 118 7.86 15.48 18.99
N ALA A 119 8.62 15.32 17.90
CA ALA A 119 10.08 15.31 17.93
C ALA A 119 10.71 16.64 18.38
N ILE A 120 10.08 17.77 18.09
CA ILE A 120 10.60 19.12 18.44
C ILE A 120 9.76 19.86 19.46
N HIS A 121 8.76 19.19 20.06
CA HIS A 121 7.78 19.79 20.97
C HIS A 121 7.06 21.01 20.37
N ALA A 122 6.77 20.97 19.07
CA ALA A 122 6.02 22.01 18.37
C ALA A 122 4.52 21.78 18.49
N THR A 123 3.73 22.82 18.22
CA THR A 123 2.28 22.71 18.06
C THR A 123 1.94 22.23 16.64
N PRO A 124 1.28 21.08 16.47
CA PRO A 124 0.85 20.64 15.14
C PRO A 124 -0.32 21.49 14.65
N VAL A 125 -0.28 21.90 13.38
CA VAL A 125 -1.32 22.65 12.68
C VAL A 125 -1.81 21.81 11.51
N ILE A 126 -2.93 21.12 11.73
CA ILE A 126 -3.60 20.26 10.75
C ILE A 126 -5.01 20.81 10.55
N THR A 127 -5.34 21.17 9.31
CA THR A 127 -6.58 21.88 8.97
C THR A 127 -7.54 21.07 8.12
N THR A 128 -7.20 19.82 7.78
CA THR A 128 -8.06 19.01 6.93
C THR A 128 -9.37 18.69 7.67
N ALA A 129 -10.50 18.86 6.98
CA ALA A 129 -11.83 18.79 7.60
C ALA A 129 -12.11 17.47 8.32
N THR A 130 -11.55 16.34 7.87
CA THR A 130 -11.68 15.04 8.53
C THR A 130 -10.91 14.99 9.85
N ASP A 131 -9.68 15.53 9.94
CA ASP A 131 -8.95 15.61 11.21
C ASP A 131 -9.60 16.58 12.20
N VAL A 132 -10.01 17.77 11.72
CA VAL A 132 -10.66 18.80 12.55
C VAL A 132 -11.95 18.27 13.18
N ASN A 133 -12.68 17.40 12.47
CA ASN A 133 -13.89 16.76 12.98
C ASN A 133 -13.64 15.39 13.65
N GLY A 134 -12.40 14.90 13.68
CA GLY A 134 -12.06 13.55 14.18
C GLY A 134 -12.80 12.42 13.46
N LEU A 135 -13.07 12.60 12.17
CA LEU A 135 -13.81 11.65 11.33
C LEU A 135 -12.85 10.73 10.58
N PHE A 136 -13.23 9.46 10.50
CA PHE A 136 -12.48 8.43 9.78
C PHE A 136 -12.41 8.72 8.28
N SER A 137 -11.20 8.75 7.72
CA SER A 137 -10.94 8.87 6.29
C SER A 137 -10.69 7.49 5.69
N ILE A 138 -11.68 6.99 4.95
CA ILE A 138 -11.66 5.64 4.38
C ILE A 138 -10.59 5.45 3.30
N ASP A 139 -10.31 6.49 2.53
CA ASP A 139 -9.29 6.52 1.50
C ASP A 139 -7.88 6.50 2.08
N SER A 140 -7.62 7.26 3.15
CA SER A 140 -6.33 7.22 3.85
C SER A 140 -6.11 5.89 4.51
N TRP A 141 -7.13 5.39 5.21
CA TRP A 141 -7.08 4.10 5.87
C TRP A 141 -6.77 2.98 4.84
N ALA A 142 -7.49 2.94 3.73
CA ALA A 142 -7.23 1.98 2.65
C ALA A 142 -5.79 2.10 2.11
N SER A 143 -5.28 3.32 1.92
CA SER A 143 -3.91 3.55 1.47
C SER A 143 -2.87 3.05 2.48
N CYS A 144 -3.05 3.32 3.77
CA CYS A 144 -2.15 2.87 4.84
C CYS A 144 -2.08 1.35 4.94
N HIS A 145 -3.20 0.67 4.68
CA HIS A 145 -3.28 -0.79 4.69
C HIS A 145 -2.99 -1.42 3.31
N ASN A 146 -2.60 -0.63 2.29
CA ASN A 146 -2.29 -1.09 0.93
C ASN A 146 -3.46 -1.80 0.23
N LEU A 147 -4.68 -1.31 0.47
CA LEU A 147 -5.91 -1.77 -0.18
C LEU A 147 -6.09 -1.02 -1.49
N PHE A 148 -6.51 -1.75 -2.53
CA PHE A 148 -6.93 -1.14 -3.78
C PHE A 148 -8.32 -0.53 -3.62
N ILE A 149 -8.45 0.75 -3.97
CA ILE A 149 -9.71 1.50 -3.91
C ILE A 149 -10.32 1.51 -5.32
N ARG A 150 -11.44 0.80 -5.51
CA ARG A 150 -12.04 0.63 -6.85
C ARG A 150 -12.62 1.92 -7.42
N ASP A 151 -13.23 2.78 -6.59
CA ASP A 151 -13.86 4.02 -7.06
C ASP A 151 -13.67 5.19 -6.07
N MET A 152 -12.78 6.12 -6.42
CA MET A 152 -12.53 7.33 -5.64
C MET A 152 -13.74 8.28 -5.57
N LYS A 153 -14.73 8.18 -6.46
CA LYS A 153 -15.97 8.97 -6.37
C LYS A 153 -16.83 8.50 -5.21
N ILE A 154 -16.97 7.19 -5.02
CA ILE A 154 -17.73 6.63 -3.89
C ILE A 154 -16.98 6.91 -2.57
N ALA A 155 -15.65 6.81 -2.55
CA ALA A 155 -14.86 7.20 -1.38
C ALA A 155 -15.10 8.66 -0.97
N LYS A 156 -15.17 9.58 -1.94
CA LYS A 156 -15.52 10.99 -1.67
C LYS A 156 -16.94 11.16 -1.16
N GLU A 157 -17.91 10.40 -1.68
CA GLU A 157 -19.29 10.44 -1.17
C GLU A 157 -19.35 9.92 0.27
N ILE A 158 -18.65 8.84 0.60
CA ILE A 158 -18.53 8.35 1.99
C ILE A 158 -18.01 9.46 2.91
N SER A 159 -16.93 10.15 2.53
CA SER A 159 -16.40 11.26 3.32
C SER A 159 -17.42 12.41 3.46
N ALA A 160 -18.17 12.72 2.41
CA ALA A 160 -19.21 13.73 2.45
C ALA A 160 -20.37 13.34 3.38
N ARG A 161 -20.76 12.06 3.42
CA ARG A 161 -21.79 11.53 4.33
C ARG A 161 -21.38 11.61 5.80
N LEU A 162 -20.15 11.20 6.10
CA LEU A 162 -19.62 11.27 7.46
C LEU A 162 -19.61 12.72 7.96
N LEU A 163 -19.27 13.69 7.10
CA LEU A 163 -19.35 15.12 7.42
C LEU A 163 -20.78 15.62 7.69
N ARG A 164 -21.78 15.03 7.01
CA ARG A 164 -23.21 15.33 7.23
C ARG A 164 -23.80 14.58 8.43
N GLY A 165 -23.05 13.69 9.07
CA GLY A 165 -23.56 12.82 10.14
C GLY A 165 -24.50 11.73 9.66
N GLU A 166 -24.48 11.42 8.35
CA GLU A 166 -25.27 10.32 7.77
C GLU A 166 -24.55 8.98 8.00
N PRO A 167 -25.27 7.89 8.33
CA PRO A 167 -24.66 6.59 8.52
C PRO A 167 -24.09 6.03 7.20
N VAL A 168 -22.92 5.42 7.29
CA VAL A 168 -22.25 4.74 6.20
C VAL A 168 -22.11 3.25 6.51
N GLY A 169 -22.47 2.38 5.59
CA GLY A 169 -22.31 0.95 5.78
C GLY A 169 -20.84 0.53 5.72
N MET A 170 -20.43 -0.45 6.51
CA MET A 170 -19.13 -1.12 6.31
C MET A 170 -19.23 -2.59 6.66
N THR A 171 -18.75 -3.45 5.77
CA THR A 171 -18.77 -4.89 5.96
C THR A 171 -17.57 -5.57 5.30
N ALA A 172 -17.29 -6.79 5.76
CA ALA A 172 -16.36 -7.73 5.18
C ALA A 172 -17.04 -9.10 5.05
N ASP A 173 -16.45 -10.00 4.28
CA ASP A 173 -16.96 -11.33 3.90
C ASP A 173 -16.33 -12.48 4.71
N TRP A 174 -15.00 -12.54 4.85
CA TRP A 174 -14.32 -13.66 5.52
C TRP A 174 -13.94 -13.40 6.98
N PHE A 175 -14.25 -12.22 7.52
CA PHE A 175 -14.00 -11.88 8.92
C PHE A 175 -15.00 -10.87 9.47
N VAL A 176 -15.15 -10.87 10.79
CA VAL A 176 -16.00 -9.91 11.49
C VAL A 176 -15.19 -8.66 11.79
N LEU A 177 -15.75 -7.50 11.48
CA LEU A 177 -15.19 -6.21 11.87
C LEU A 177 -15.49 -5.99 13.37
N PRO A 178 -14.47 -6.04 14.26
CA PRO A 178 -14.72 -6.07 15.70
C PRO A 178 -15.25 -4.72 16.22
N GLN A 179 -14.78 -3.62 15.64
CA GLN A 179 -15.22 -2.27 15.98
C GLN A 179 -15.22 -1.42 14.71
N LEU A 180 -16.35 -0.82 14.38
CA LEU A 180 -16.45 0.08 13.24
C LEU A 180 -15.99 1.49 13.61
N PRO A 181 -15.38 2.23 12.67
CA PRO A 181 -15.06 3.63 12.89
C PRO A 181 -16.32 4.46 13.14
N LYS A 182 -16.17 5.60 13.81
CA LYS A 182 -17.28 6.52 14.08
C LYS A 182 -17.98 6.93 12.77
N GLY A 183 -19.31 6.83 12.74
CA GLY A 183 -20.15 7.13 11.58
C GLY A 183 -20.40 5.94 10.66
N PHE A 184 -19.71 4.81 10.87
CA PHE A 184 -19.99 3.56 10.17
C PHE A 184 -20.94 2.65 10.97
N THR A 185 -21.71 1.84 10.25
CA THR A 185 -22.63 0.86 10.81
C THR A 185 -22.57 -0.46 10.04
N ALA A 186 -22.87 -1.56 10.73
CA ALA A 186 -23.12 -2.87 10.13
C ALA A 186 -24.59 -3.02 9.66
N ASP A 187 -25.46 -2.08 10.04
CA ASP A 187 -26.86 -2.04 9.65
C ASP A 187 -27.04 -1.54 8.20
N SER A 188 -28.29 -1.53 7.71
CA SER A 188 -28.61 -1.08 6.36
C SER A 188 -28.25 0.39 6.13
N ALA A 189 -27.44 0.65 5.10
CA ALA A 189 -27.13 1.99 4.59
C ALA A 189 -27.22 2.00 3.05
N SER A 190 -27.55 3.14 2.45
CA SER A 190 -27.59 3.26 0.99
C SER A 190 -26.18 3.32 0.36
N VAL A 191 -25.21 3.86 1.08
CA VAL A 191 -23.81 3.98 0.66
C VAL A 191 -22.95 3.31 1.73
N GLY A 192 -21.96 2.52 1.30
CA GLY A 192 -21.06 1.85 2.23
C GLY A 192 -19.82 1.27 1.56
N ALA A 193 -18.96 0.67 2.38
CA ALA A 193 -17.73 0.05 1.93
C ALA A 193 -17.73 -1.46 2.18
N MET A 194 -17.26 -2.21 1.19
CA MET A 194 -17.04 -3.64 1.25
C MET A 194 -15.55 -3.91 1.23
N ILE A 195 -15.04 -4.58 2.27
CA ILE A 195 -13.68 -5.10 2.28
C ILE A 195 -13.74 -6.55 1.82
N SER A 196 -13.22 -6.83 0.61
CA SER A 196 -13.28 -8.16 0.02
C SER A 196 -12.19 -8.38 -1.03
N VAL A 197 -11.76 -9.64 -1.21
CA VAL A 197 -10.96 -10.12 -2.35
C VAL A 197 -11.86 -10.52 -3.52
N TYR A 198 -13.18 -10.61 -3.30
CA TYR A 198 -14.17 -10.95 -4.31
C TYR A 198 -14.88 -9.70 -4.84
N GLU A 199 -15.28 -9.70 -6.10
CA GLU A 199 -15.89 -8.53 -6.76
C GLU A 199 -17.41 -8.62 -6.91
N ASP A 200 -18.01 -9.77 -6.62
CA ASP A 200 -19.40 -10.08 -6.96
C ASP A 200 -20.41 -9.56 -5.94
N SER A 201 -19.95 -9.13 -4.76
CA SER A 201 -20.82 -8.69 -3.66
C SER A 201 -20.87 -7.18 -3.56
N SER A 202 -22.05 -6.59 -3.76
CA SER A 202 -22.30 -5.16 -3.54
C SER A 202 -23.46 -4.97 -2.57
N PRO A 203 -23.20 -5.04 -1.24
CA PRO A 203 -24.25 -5.02 -0.22
C PRO A 203 -24.97 -3.67 -0.08
N PHE A 204 -24.43 -2.60 -0.64
CA PHE A 204 -25.01 -1.25 -0.62
C PHE A 204 -25.36 -0.76 -2.02
N GLN A 205 -26.35 0.13 -2.14
CA GLN A 205 -26.74 0.72 -3.44
C GLN A 205 -25.56 1.41 -4.13
N GLN A 206 -24.71 2.07 -3.34
CA GLN A 206 -23.37 2.51 -3.76
C GLN A 206 -22.33 1.85 -2.86
N THR A 207 -21.66 0.83 -3.39
CA THR A 207 -20.62 0.07 -2.66
C THR A 207 -19.23 0.50 -3.10
N LEU A 208 -18.43 1.01 -2.16
CA LEU A 208 -17.00 1.16 -2.34
C LEU A 208 -16.31 -0.18 -2.08
N HIS A 209 -15.73 -0.77 -3.11
CA HIS A 209 -14.90 -1.98 -2.97
C HIS A 209 -13.49 -1.60 -2.56
N LEU A 210 -13.06 -2.13 -1.41
CA LEU A 210 -11.73 -2.02 -0.85
C LEU A 210 -11.07 -3.40 -0.88
N ILE A 211 -10.08 -3.57 -1.75
CA ILE A 211 -9.57 -4.89 -2.11
C ILE A 211 -8.18 -5.09 -1.49
N PRO A 212 -8.03 -5.94 -0.45
CA PRO A 212 -6.75 -6.17 0.19
C PRO A 212 -5.90 -7.18 -0.62
N LYS A 213 -4.57 -6.98 -0.65
CA LYS A 213 -3.62 -7.85 -1.34
C LYS A 213 -3.25 -9.08 -0.50
N LEU A 214 -4.16 -10.04 -0.41
CA LEU A 214 -4.04 -11.22 0.49
C LEU A 214 -3.95 -12.56 -0.23
N VAL A 215 -4.26 -12.62 -1.53
CA VAL A 215 -4.35 -13.88 -2.26
C VAL A 215 -2.98 -14.23 -2.84
N SER A 216 -2.44 -15.38 -2.46
CA SER A 216 -1.30 -15.98 -3.16
C SER A 216 -1.82 -17.01 -4.14
N ILE A 217 -1.39 -16.95 -5.40
CA ILE A 217 -1.80 -17.92 -6.42
C ILE A 217 -0.67 -18.88 -6.75
N GLY A 218 -0.98 -20.17 -6.79
CA GLY A 218 -0.08 -21.22 -7.23
C GLY A 218 -0.25 -21.37 -8.72
N ILE A 219 0.85 -21.33 -9.48
CA ILE A 219 0.81 -21.60 -10.91
C ILE A 219 1.82 -22.69 -11.24
N GLY A 220 1.38 -23.69 -11.98
CA GLY A 220 2.25 -24.64 -12.64
C GLY A 220 1.89 -24.79 -14.11
N CYS A 221 2.88 -24.77 -15.00
CA CYS A 221 2.70 -25.04 -16.43
C CYS A 221 3.61 -26.19 -16.91
N LYS A 222 3.37 -26.70 -18.13
CA LYS A 222 4.34 -27.52 -18.88
C LYS A 222 5.49 -26.62 -19.38
N ARG A 223 6.68 -27.20 -19.53
CA ARG A 223 7.86 -26.48 -20.04
C ARG A 223 7.56 -25.81 -21.38
N GLY A 224 7.90 -24.52 -21.51
CA GLY A 224 7.70 -23.77 -22.75
C GLY A 224 6.26 -23.31 -23.02
N THR A 225 5.35 -23.43 -22.05
CA THR A 225 3.99 -22.83 -22.19
C THR A 225 4.12 -21.31 -22.31
N CYS A 226 3.48 -20.71 -23.32
CA CYS A 226 3.56 -19.26 -23.52
C CYS A 226 2.75 -18.47 -22.48
N ALA A 227 3.13 -17.21 -22.27
CA ALA A 227 2.48 -16.32 -21.30
C ALA A 227 0.99 -16.14 -21.57
N ASP A 228 0.58 -16.01 -22.84
CA ASP A 228 -0.84 -15.79 -23.20
C ASP A 228 -1.74 -16.96 -22.78
N THR A 229 -1.22 -18.20 -22.87
CA THR A 229 -1.96 -19.39 -22.44
C THR A 229 -2.11 -19.43 -20.92
N ILE A 230 -1.07 -19.01 -20.19
CA ILE A 230 -1.10 -18.92 -18.72
C ILE A 230 -2.07 -17.81 -18.30
N GLU A 231 -1.93 -16.62 -18.89
CA GLU A 231 -2.75 -15.44 -18.61
C GLU A 231 -4.23 -15.73 -18.83
N THR A 232 -4.59 -16.26 -20.01
CA THR A 232 -5.99 -16.61 -20.32
C THR A 232 -6.55 -17.55 -19.26
N PHE A 233 -5.83 -18.63 -18.93
CA PHE A 233 -6.32 -19.61 -17.96
C PHE A 233 -6.43 -19.05 -16.54
N VAL A 234 -5.46 -18.25 -16.09
CA VAL A 234 -5.48 -17.67 -14.74
C VAL A 234 -6.59 -16.63 -14.62
N LEU A 235 -6.75 -15.74 -15.60
CA LEU A 235 -7.81 -14.73 -15.58
C LEU A 235 -9.20 -15.39 -15.66
N ASP A 236 -9.37 -16.45 -16.44
CA ASP A 236 -10.60 -17.25 -16.47
C ASP A 236 -10.91 -17.85 -15.08
N CYS A 237 -9.90 -18.42 -14.40
CA CYS A 237 -10.09 -18.99 -13.06
C CYS A 237 -10.47 -17.92 -12.04
N LEU A 238 -9.77 -16.78 -12.05
CA LEU A 238 -10.08 -15.67 -11.15
C LEU A 238 -11.50 -15.14 -11.37
N HIS A 239 -11.91 -14.98 -12.63
CA HIS A 239 -13.24 -14.55 -12.98
C HIS A 239 -14.33 -15.54 -12.54
N GLN A 240 -14.11 -16.85 -12.74
CA GLN A 240 -15.07 -17.89 -12.32
C GLN A 240 -15.26 -17.97 -10.81
N GLU A 241 -14.19 -17.74 -10.06
CA GLU A 241 -14.20 -17.75 -8.59
C GLU A 241 -14.56 -16.37 -7.99
N GLY A 242 -14.82 -15.36 -8.83
CA GLY A 242 -15.13 -13.99 -8.41
C GLY A 242 -13.97 -13.23 -7.76
N ILE A 243 -12.74 -13.77 -7.81
CA ILE A 243 -11.56 -13.21 -7.13
C ILE A 243 -10.99 -12.06 -7.96
N SER A 244 -10.84 -10.90 -7.33
CA SER A 244 -10.22 -9.73 -7.94
C SER A 244 -8.74 -9.97 -8.25
N LEU A 245 -8.31 -9.62 -9.47
CA LEU A 245 -6.89 -9.57 -9.82
C LEU A 245 -6.10 -8.61 -8.90
N HIS A 246 -6.74 -7.55 -8.37
CA HIS A 246 -6.10 -6.61 -7.45
C HIS A 246 -5.83 -7.19 -6.06
N SER A 247 -6.49 -8.30 -5.71
CA SER A 247 -6.25 -9.02 -4.46
C SER A 247 -4.99 -9.90 -4.49
N ILE A 248 -4.43 -10.13 -5.69
CA ILE A 248 -3.28 -11.01 -5.85
C ILE A 248 -2.04 -10.32 -5.28
N LYS A 249 -1.50 -10.92 -4.22
CA LYS A 249 -0.29 -10.50 -3.54
C LYS A 249 0.95 -10.95 -4.30
N GLN A 250 0.94 -12.18 -4.79
CA GLN A 250 2.09 -12.82 -5.44
C GLN A 250 1.69 -14.12 -6.16
N VAL A 251 2.57 -14.53 -7.06
CA VAL A 251 2.53 -15.83 -7.74
C VAL A 251 3.56 -16.76 -7.11
N CYS A 252 3.19 -18.02 -6.90
CA CYS A 252 4.02 -19.04 -6.27
C CYS A 252 4.19 -20.27 -7.18
N SER A 253 5.40 -20.83 -7.24
CA SER A 253 5.67 -22.09 -7.94
C SER A 253 6.84 -22.86 -7.33
N VAL A 254 7.20 -23.99 -7.94
CA VAL A 254 8.40 -24.77 -7.58
C VAL A 254 9.65 -24.19 -8.27
N ASP A 255 10.79 -24.25 -7.59
CA ASP A 255 12.09 -23.76 -8.08
C ASP A 255 12.53 -24.34 -9.44
N LEU A 256 12.11 -25.58 -9.77
CA LEU A 256 12.27 -26.18 -11.09
C LEU A 256 11.68 -25.33 -12.24
N LYS A 257 10.85 -24.32 -11.93
CA LYS A 257 10.23 -23.38 -12.89
C LYS A 257 10.82 -21.98 -12.86
N GLN A 258 11.95 -21.77 -12.19
CA GLN A 258 12.62 -20.46 -12.14
C GLN A 258 12.97 -19.92 -13.53
N ASP A 259 13.29 -20.80 -14.47
CA ASP A 259 13.65 -20.43 -15.85
C ASP A 259 12.49 -20.52 -16.85
N GLU A 260 11.23 -20.62 -16.40
CA GLU A 260 10.09 -20.76 -17.33
C GLU A 260 9.65 -19.38 -17.87
N PRO A 261 9.95 -19.04 -19.14
CA PRO A 261 9.80 -17.68 -19.65
C PRO A 261 8.34 -17.22 -19.70
N GLY A 262 7.40 -18.11 -19.99
CA GLY A 262 5.98 -17.78 -20.03
C GLY A 262 5.43 -17.38 -18.66
N LEU A 263 5.90 -18.01 -17.58
CA LEU A 263 5.49 -17.71 -16.22
C LEU A 263 6.06 -16.36 -15.74
N LEU A 264 7.35 -16.13 -16.02
CA LEU A 264 8.02 -14.87 -15.69
C LEU A 264 7.40 -13.68 -16.44
N GLU A 265 7.07 -13.86 -17.72
CA GLU A 265 6.44 -12.82 -18.53
C GLU A 265 5.02 -12.51 -18.06
N PHE A 266 4.22 -13.52 -17.69
CA PHE A 266 2.91 -13.30 -17.04
C PHE A 266 3.05 -12.43 -15.78
N CYS A 267 3.99 -12.78 -14.89
CA CYS A 267 4.22 -12.02 -13.65
C CYS A 267 4.64 -10.57 -13.95
N LYS A 268 5.50 -10.37 -14.95
CA LYS A 268 5.94 -9.04 -15.39
C LYS A 268 4.79 -8.18 -15.93
N ARG A 269 3.92 -8.75 -16.78
CA ARG A 269 2.75 -8.04 -17.34
C ARG A 269 1.81 -7.50 -16.26
N HIS A 270 1.57 -8.30 -15.22
CA HIS A 270 0.68 -7.93 -14.12
C HIS A 270 1.40 -7.30 -12.91
N GLN A 271 2.72 -7.08 -13.00
CA GLN A 271 3.55 -6.52 -11.92
C GLN A 271 3.41 -7.32 -10.60
N LEU A 272 3.30 -8.64 -10.73
CA LEU A 272 3.14 -9.55 -9.59
C LEU A 272 4.52 -10.10 -9.17
N PRO A 273 4.86 -10.04 -7.87
CA PRO A 273 6.02 -10.74 -7.35
C PRO A 273 5.92 -12.24 -7.59
N MET A 274 7.05 -12.86 -7.94
CA MET A 274 7.16 -14.30 -8.11
C MET A 274 7.97 -14.90 -6.97
N GLN A 275 7.43 -15.93 -6.33
CA GLN A 275 8.09 -16.69 -5.28
C GLN A 275 8.24 -18.16 -5.69
N PHE A 276 9.45 -18.69 -5.55
CA PHE A 276 9.74 -20.09 -5.81
C PHE A 276 10.05 -20.82 -4.51
N TYR A 277 9.68 -22.10 -4.46
CA TYR A 277 9.93 -22.98 -3.32
C TYR A 277 10.59 -24.28 -3.78
N SER A 278 11.50 -24.80 -2.98
CA SER A 278 12.04 -26.15 -3.18
C SER A 278 11.01 -27.21 -2.84
N SER A 279 11.23 -28.43 -3.33
CA SER A 279 10.39 -29.58 -3.01
C SER A 279 10.30 -29.87 -1.51
N GLU A 280 11.40 -29.70 -0.78
CA GLU A 280 11.42 -29.84 0.69
C GLU A 280 10.52 -28.80 1.35
N GLN A 281 10.61 -27.53 0.92
CA GLN A 281 9.78 -26.45 1.46
C GLN A 281 8.29 -26.71 1.21
N LEU A 282 7.91 -27.12 0.00
CA LEU A 282 6.52 -27.45 -0.37
C LEU A 282 5.94 -28.56 0.51
N THR A 283 6.78 -29.51 0.96
CA THR A 283 6.35 -30.60 1.84
C THR A 283 5.97 -30.09 3.24
N CYS A 284 6.52 -28.95 3.68
CA CYS A 284 6.18 -28.29 4.95
C CYS A 284 4.86 -27.50 4.91
N ALA A 285 4.19 -27.40 3.77
CA ALA A 285 2.87 -26.78 3.69
C ALA A 285 1.87 -27.57 4.56
N LYS A 286 1.17 -26.87 5.46
CA LYS A 286 0.14 -27.44 6.32
C LYS A 286 -1.19 -27.51 5.57
N GLY A 287 -1.93 -28.59 5.74
CA GLY A 287 -3.24 -28.77 5.13
C GLY A 287 -3.41 -30.15 4.48
N THR A 288 -4.59 -30.37 3.92
CA THR A 288 -4.92 -31.57 3.15
C THR A 288 -4.91 -31.21 1.67
N PHE A 289 -4.08 -31.89 0.90
CA PHE A 289 -3.86 -31.61 -0.52
C PHE A 289 -4.26 -32.80 -1.37
N ALA A 290 -4.82 -32.56 -2.55
CA ALA A 290 -5.17 -33.64 -3.47
C ALA A 290 -3.89 -34.27 -4.05
N SER A 291 -3.69 -35.57 -3.84
CA SER A 291 -2.47 -36.26 -4.27
C SER A 291 -2.47 -36.56 -5.78
N SER A 292 -1.43 -36.16 -6.51
CA SER A 292 -1.23 -36.57 -7.91
C SER A 292 0.05 -37.41 -8.07
N ALA A 293 -0.10 -38.68 -8.45
CA ALA A 293 1.02 -39.62 -8.60
C ALA A 293 2.07 -39.17 -9.64
N PHE A 294 1.62 -38.55 -10.74
CA PHE A 294 2.51 -38.01 -11.80
C PHE A 294 3.38 -36.84 -11.28
N VAL A 295 2.82 -35.94 -10.48
CA VAL A 295 3.54 -34.77 -9.94
C VAL A 295 4.57 -35.19 -8.89
N LYS A 296 4.22 -36.18 -8.04
CA LYS A 296 5.13 -36.76 -7.05
C LYS A 296 6.36 -37.40 -7.69
N GLN A 297 6.19 -38.05 -8.84
CA GLN A 297 7.30 -38.69 -9.57
C GLN A 297 8.24 -37.68 -10.25
N THR A 298 7.74 -36.53 -10.72
CA THR A 298 8.55 -35.52 -11.42
C THR A 298 9.16 -34.47 -10.48
N THR A 299 8.49 -34.11 -9.40
CA THR A 299 8.89 -32.98 -8.53
C THR A 299 9.22 -33.41 -7.10
N GLY A 300 9.07 -34.70 -6.75
CA GLY A 300 9.20 -35.18 -5.37
C GLY A 300 8.00 -34.84 -4.47
N VAL A 301 7.07 -34.00 -4.94
CA VAL A 301 5.89 -33.51 -4.18
C VAL A 301 4.61 -33.76 -4.97
N ASP A 302 3.52 -34.10 -4.29
CA ASP A 302 2.27 -34.54 -4.90
C ASP A 302 1.39 -33.42 -5.49
N ASN A 303 1.43 -32.21 -4.91
CA ASN A 303 0.63 -31.07 -5.37
C ASN A 303 1.38 -29.74 -5.19
N VAL A 304 2.30 -29.46 -6.11
CA VAL A 304 3.12 -28.24 -6.11
C VAL A 304 2.24 -26.97 -6.07
N CYS A 305 1.16 -26.94 -6.85
CA CYS A 305 0.35 -25.75 -7.06
C CYS A 305 -0.31 -25.26 -5.75
N GLU A 306 -1.06 -26.15 -5.08
CA GLU A 306 -1.75 -25.84 -3.82
C GLU A 306 -0.75 -25.54 -2.69
N ARG A 307 0.32 -26.34 -2.60
CA ARG A 307 1.34 -26.17 -1.54
C ARG A 307 2.08 -24.84 -1.69
N ALA A 308 2.39 -24.43 -2.91
CA ALA A 308 3.08 -23.18 -3.18
C ALA A 308 2.25 -21.96 -2.75
N CYS A 309 0.94 -21.92 -3.08
CA CYS A 309 0.11 -20.80 -2.63
C CYS A 309 -0.16 -20.82 -1.12
N VAL A 310 -0.30 -22.00 -0.50
CA VAL A 310 -0.44 -22.10 0.96
C VAL A 310 0.81 -21.56 1.67
N LEU A 311 2.01 -21.89 1.19
CA LEU A 311 3.24 -21.30 1.74
C LEU A 311 3.33 -19.80 1.48
N GLY A 312 3.00 -19.35 0.27
CA GLY A 312 2.97 -17.92 -0.08
C GLY A 312 2.01 -17.11 0.81
N SER A 313 0.86 -17.69 1.14
CA SER A 313 -0.12 -17.08 2.04
C SER A 313 0.23 -17.23 3.53
N GLN A 314 1.45 -17.69 3.85
CA GLN A 314 1.93 -17.90 5.22
C GLN A 314 1.10 -18.94 5.99
N GLN A 315 0.82 -20.08 5.34
CA GLN A 315 -0.07 -21.15 5.84
C GLN A 315 -1.54 -20.72 5.88
N GLY A 316 -1.93 -19.84 4.95
CA GLY A 316 -3.31 -19.38 4.80
C GLY A 316 -4.26 -20.46 4.29
N ALA A 317 -5.56 -20.14 4.28
CA ALA A 317 -6.60 -21.06 3.87
C ALA A 317 -6.58 -21.25 2.34
N LEU A 318 -6.62 -22.50 1.88
CA LEU A 318 -6.82 -22.80 0.46
C LEU A 318 -8.27 -22.45 0.08
N ILE A 319 -8.44 -21.44 -0.77
CA ILE A 319 -9.76 -20.94 -1.19
C ILE A 319 -10.17 -21.45 -2.58
N VAL A 320 -9.19 -21.82 -3.42
CA VAL A 320 -9.43 -22.48 -4.71
C VAL A 320 -8.53 -23.72 -4.80
N PRO A 321 -9.10 -24.94 -4.86
CA PRO A 321 -8.32 -26.15 -5.06
C PRO A 321 -7.69 -26.17 -6.46
N LYS A 322 -6.79 -27.11 -6.73
CA LYS A 322 -6.11 -27.19 -8.01
C LYS A 322 -7.10 -27.32 -9.18
N LEU A 323 -7.11 -26.31 -10.03
CA LEU A 323 -7.72 -26.34 -11.35
C LEU A 323 -6.65 -26.64 -12.40
N SER A 324 -7.01 -27.33 -13.49
CA SER A 324 -6.07 -27.61 -14.58
C SER A 324 -6.75 -27.61 -15.94
N LYS A 325 -6.11 -26.95 -16.91
CA LYS A 325 -6.51 -26.92 -18.31
C LYS A 325 -5.29 -26.72 -19.19
N ASN A 326 -5.22 -27.42 -20.32
CA ASN A 326 -4.17 -27.24 -21.35
C ASN A 326 -2.72 -27.28 -20.82
N GLY A 327 -2.44 -28.08 -19.78
CA GLY A 327 -1.11 -28.18 -19.20
C GLY A 327 -0.72 -27.03 -18.27
N VAL A 328 -1.65 -26.13 -17.94
CA VAL A 328 -1.55 -25.13 -16.88
C VAL A 328 -2.38 -25.60 -15.68
N THR A 329 -1.94 -25.23 -14.49
CA THR A 329 -2.55 -25.50 -13.19
C THR A 329 -2.58 -24.23 -12.38
N PHE A 330 -3.69 -24.02 -11.67
CA PHE A 330 -3.97 -22.85 -10.84
C PHE A 330 -4.50 -23.32 -9.48
N ALA A 331 -4.13 -22.62 -8.41
CA ALA A 331 -4.72 -22.75 -7.09
C ALA A 331 -4.61 -21.39 -6.39
N ALA A 332 -5.43 -21.13 -5.38
CA ALA A 332 -5.37 -19.87 -4.64
C ALA A 332 -5.52 -20.11 -3.14
N ALA A 333 -4.72 -19.39 -2.35
CA ALA A 333 -4.80 -19.40 -0.90
C ALA A 333 -4.87 -17.98 -0.35
N LEU A 334 -5.71 -17.80 0.67
CA LEU A 334 -5.97 -16.53 1.35
C LEU A 334 -5.13 -16.47 2.63
N GLN A 335 -4.29 -15.43 2.73
CA GLN A 335 -3.54 -15.14 3.94
C GLN A 335 -4.48 -14.72 5.09
N ASP A 336 -4.23 -15.23 6.31
CA ASP A 336 -4.94 -14.73 7.49
C ASP A 336 -4.61 -13.25 7.72
N TRP A 337 -5.64 -12.43 7.85
CA TRP A 337 -5.50 -10.99 7.95
C TRP A 337 -6.50 -10.44 8.96
N ARG A 338 -5.99 -9.56 9.82
CA ARG A 338 -6.78 -8.84 10.82
C ARG A 338 -6.63 -7.36 10.57
N VAL A 339 -7.74 -6.66 10.73
CA VAL A 339 -7.83 -5.23 10.49
C VAL A 339 -7.93 -4.47 11.81
N THR A 340 -7.28 -3.32 11.86
CA THR A 340 -7.46 -2.30 12.89
C THR A 340 -7.86 -0.99 12.22
N PHE A 341 -8.69 -0.21 12.88
CA PHE A 341 -9.14 1.10 12.39
C PHE A 341 -8.46 2.26 13.16
N GLU A 342 -7.41 1.96 13.91
CA GLU A 342 -6.58 2.93 14.62
C GLU A 342 -5.57 3.60 13.66
N TYR A 343 -5.23 4.85 13.95
CA TYR A 343 -4.16 5.62 13.31
C TYR A 343 -2.87 5.48 14.09
#